data_AF-A0A3M7RHW3-F1
#
_entry.id   AF-A0A3M7RHW3-F1
#
_cell.length_a   1.000
_cell.length_b   1.000
_cell.length_c   1.000
_cell.angle_alpha   90.00
_cell.angle_beta   90.00
_cell.angle_gamma   90.00
#
_symmetry.space_group_name_H-M   'P 1'
#
loop_
_entity.id
_entity.type
_entity.pdbx_description
1 polymer ?
#
loop_
_entity_poly.entity_id
_entity_poly.type
_entity_poly.pdbx_seq_one_letter_code
_entity_poly.pdbx_strand_id
1 'polypeptide(L)'
;MLHSTGVDCLLNAFFAANLAASDDSTGTKAISLFIFFISPLLFSLCFFHVVVEERKKFGPLGWNIPYEFNESDLHISMRQLNFYMDSYEKVQFDALTYLTGECNYGGRVTDVHDRRLINSLLNVFYCENVIDNENYSYFGLDKYHVPKEYTYDAFIDYIRSLPIITPPEAFGLGSNAELTRNFQETQQLFDGVLLTLPRDNPTSRNSNQEFIDEIIKDILKRLPKEFDIRSIQMKL
;
A
#
# COMPACT_ATOMS: atom_id res chain seq x y z
N MET A 1 -10.14 13.45 10.21
CA MET A 1 -8.92 12.85 9.62
C MET A 1 -8.49 13.77 8.50
N LEU A 2 -7.43 14.54 8.70
CA LEU A 2 -6.81 15.28 7.60
C LEU A 2 -6.30 14.23 6.61
N HIS A 3 -6.78 14.28 5.37
CA HIS A 3 -6.24 13.45 4.30
C HIS A 3 -4.76 13.80 4.17
N SER A 4 -3.88 12.93 4.70
CA SER A 4 -2.50 12.90 4.24
C SER A 4 -2.56 12.59 2.76
N THR A 5 -2.22 13.57 1.93
CA THR A 5 -2.15 13.38 0.49
C THR A 5 -0.99 12.44 0.18
N GLY A 6 -1.01 11.75 -0.97
CA GLY A 6 0.14 10.91 -1.37
C GLY A 6 1.45 11.71 -1.42
N VAL A 7 1.35 13.02 -1.65
CA VAL A 7 2.44 14.01 -1.59
C VAL A 7 2.97 14.18 -0.17
N ASP A 8 2.10 14.35 0.84
CA ASP A 8 2.50 14.48 2.24
C ASP A 8 3.17 13.20 2.77
N CYS A 9 2.65 12.04 2.39
CA CYS A 9 3.26 10.75 2.75
C CYS A 9 4.68 10.62 2.18
N LEU A 10 4.89 11.09 0.94
CA LEU A 10 6.20 11.03 0.29
C LEU A 10 7.19 12.04 0.85
N LEU A 11 6.70 13.24 1.18
CA LEU A 11 7.48 14.25 1.89
C LEU A 11 7.90 13.72 3.27
N ASN A 12 6.98 13.11 4.02
CA ASN A 12 7.25 12.53 5.35
C ASN A 12 8.23 11.35 5.27
N ALA A 13 8.05 10.43 4.32
CA ALA A 13 8.96 9.32 4.09
C ALA A 13 10.38 9.81 3.80
N PHE A 14 10.51 10.89 3.02
CA PHE A 14 11.80 11.50 2.74
C PHE A 14 12.39 12.29 3.92
N PHE A 15 11.56 13.00 4.69
CA PHE A 15 12.03 13.66 5.92
C PHE A 15 12.51 12.65 6.95
N ALA A 16 11.81 11.53 7.11
CA ALA A 16 12.24 10.41 7.94
C ALA A 16 13.58 9.85 7.44
N ALA A 17 13.77 9.71 6.13
CA ALA A 17 15.04 9.30 5.51
C ALA A 17 16.20 10.24 5.85
N ASN A 18 15.97 11.55 5.76
CA ASN A 18 16.99 12.55 6.05
C ASN A 18 17.36 12.60 7.54
N LEU A 19 16.37 12.49 8.43
CA LEU A 19 16.62 12.49 9.87
C LEU A 19 17.40 11.24 10.29
N ALA A 20 17.03 10.09 9.75
CA ALA A 20 17.71 8.81 9.90
C ALA A 20 19.20 8.84 9.52
N ALA A 21 19.56 9.60 8.49
CA ALA A 21 20.94 9.79 8.05
C ALA A 21 21.73 10.76 8.94
N SER A 22 21.04 11.65 9.67
CA SER A 22 21.68 12.67 10.52
C SER A 22 22.09 12.17 11.92
N ASP A 23 21.48 11.08 12.40
CA ASP A 23 21.64 10.57 13.76
C ASP A 23 22.93 9.73 13.97
N ASP A 24 23.78 9.59 12.94
CA ASP A 24 25.03 8.85 13.05
C ASP A 24 26.14 9.75 13.64
N SER A 25 26.49 9.48 14.89
CA SER A 25 27.31 10.22 15.87
C SER A 25 28.72 10.75 15.46
N THR A 26 29.08 10.73 14.18
CA THR A 26 30.36 11.25 13.65
C THR A 26 30.11 12.45 12.74
N GLY A 27 29.67 13.57 13.35
CA GLY A 27 29.17 14.79 12.71
C GLY A 27 30.05 15.48 11.65
N THR A 28 31.20 14.94 11.26
CA THR A 28 32.05 15.45 10.17
C THR A 28 32.07 14.54 8.94
N LYS A 29 31.86 13.23 9.10
CA LYS A 29 31.58 12.29 7.99
C LYS A 29 30.11 12.29 7.62
N ALA A 30 29.23 12.48 8.60
CA ALA A 30 27.79 12.58 8.39
C ALA A 30 27.44 13.67 7.37
N ILE A 31 28.11 14.84 7.39
CA ILE A 31 27.86 15.96 6.45
C ILE A 31 28.40 15.67 5.04
N SER A 32 29.51 14.93 4.90
CA SER A 32 29.98 14.51 3.57
C SER A 32 29.18 13.34 3.00
N LEU A 33 28.60 12.48 3.86
CA LEU A 33 27.62 11.45 3.49
C LEU A 33 26.24 12.05 3.18
N PHE A 34 25.84 13.14 3.87
CA PHE A 34 24.54 13.81 3.70
C PHE A 34 24.36 14.45 2.31
N ILE A 35 25.46 14.73 1.63
CA ILE A 35 25.52 15.33 0.29
C ILE A 35 25.78 14.25 -0.79
N PHE A 36 26.21 13.04 -0.40
CA PHE A 36 26.57 11.97 -1.34
C PHE A 36 25.32 11.19 -1.79
N PHE A 37 24.57 11.87 -2.66
CA PHE A 37 23.49 11.38 -3.53
C PHE A 37 22.21 10.89 -2.82
N ILE A 38 21.16 11.72 -2.90
CA ILE A 38 19.79 11.20 -3.05
C ILE A 38 19.87 10.26 -4.26
N SER A 39 20.02 8.96 -4.04
CA SER A 39 20.18 8.03 -5.15
C SER A 39 18.82 7.75 -5.79
N PRO A 40 18.77 7.45 -7.10
CA PRO A 40 17.57 6.96 -7.77
C PRO A 40 16.86 5.87 -6.96
N LEU A 41 17.63 4.97 -6.35
CA LEU A 41 17.15 3.85 -5.56
C LEU A 41 16.61 4.27 -4.19
N LEU A 42 17.21 5.27 -3.53
CA LEU A 42 16.68 5.80 -2.27
C LEU A 42 15.31 6.45 -2.50
N PHE A 43 15.19 7.25 -3.55
CA PHE A 43 13.89 7.80 -3.93
C PHE A 43 12.88 6.71 -4.28
N SER A 44 13.30 5.70 -5.05
CA SER A 44 12.45 4.57 -5.41
C SER A 44 11.97 3.80 -4.18
N LEU A 45 12.83 3.61 -3.17
CA LEU A 45 12.46 2.99 -1.90
C LEU A 45 11.46 3.84 -1.11
N CYS A 46 11.66 5.16 -1.02
CA CYS A 46 10.69 6.06 -0.40
C CYS A 46 9.33 6.00 -1.11
N PHE A 47 9.33 6.04 -2.44
CA PHE A 47 8.11 5.95 -3.24
C PHE A 47 7.42 4.60 -3.05
N PHE A 48 8.18 3.49 -3.04
CA PHE A 48 7.66 2.16 -2.73
C PHE A 48 6.95 2.13 -1.36
N HIS A 49 7.57 2.70 -0.33
CA HIS A 49 6.94 2.76 1.00
C HIS A 49 5.61 3.51 0.98
N VAL A 50 5.55 4.66 0.29
CA VAL A 50 4.31 5.42 0.10
C VAL A 50 3.27 4.61 -0.63
N VAL A 51 3.63 3.89 -1.69
CA VAL A 51 2.70 3.04 -2.43
C VAL A 51 2.12 1.95 -1.53
N VAL A 52 2.96 1.28 -0.75
CA VAL A 52 2.55 0.21 0.16
C VAL A 52 1.61 0.74 1.26
N GLU A 53 1.92 1.90 1.82
CA GLU A 53 1.08 2.62 2.80
C GLU A 53 -0.26 3.07 2.21
N GLU A 54 -0.24 3.79 1.07
CA GLU A 54 -1.43 4.36 0.44
C GLU A 54 -2.40 3.28 -0.05
N ARG A 55 -1.89 2.12 -0.50
CA ARG A 55 -2.73 0.99 -0.91
C ARG A 55 -3.67 0.51 0.21
N LYS A 56 -3.33 0.70 1.49
CA LYS A 56 -4.22 0.38 2.63
C LYS A 56 -5.57 1.11 2.56
N LYS A 57 -5.61 2.29 1.93
CA LYS A 57 -6.84 3.08 1.75
C LYS A 57 -7.83 2.45 0.77
N PHE A 58 -7.42 1.44 0.00
CA PHE A 58 -8.26 0.77 -1.01
C PHE A 58 -8.83 -0.57 -0.53
N GLY A 59 -8.70 -0.88 0.77
CA GLY A 59 -9.20 -2.12 1.35
C GLY A 59 -8.69 -3.37 0.62
N PRO A 60 -9.53 -4.37 0.34
CA PRO A 60 -9.15 -5.61 -0.36
C PRO A 60 -8.56 -5.42 -1.77
N LEU A 61 -8.80 -4.28 -2.43
CA LEU A 61 -8.15 -4.00 -3.72
C LEU A 61 -6.68 -3.59 -3.56
N GLY A 62 -6.35 -3.01 -2.40
CA GLY A 62 -4.98 -2.68 -2.03
C GLY A 62 -4.24 -3.88 -1.46
N TRP A 63 -4.80 -4.46 -0.40
CA TRP A 63 -4.29 -5.60 0.37
C TRP A 63 -5.44 -6.47 0.86
N ASN A 64 -5.31 -7.80 0.76
CA ASN A 64 -6.35 -8.71 1.29
C ASN A 64 -6.49 -8.60 2.81
N ILE A 65 -5.37 -8.37 3.51
CA ILE A 65 -5.30 -8.21 4.96
C ILE A 65 -4.80 -6.79 5.29
N PRO A 66 -5.40 -6.09 6.28
CA PRO A 66 -4.98 -4.73 6.65
C PRO A 66 -3.66 -4.74 7.44
N TYR A 67 -2.53 -4.79 6.72
CA TYR A 67 -1.21 -4.73 7.32
C TYR A 67 -0.85 -3.32 7.79
N GLU A 68 0.01 -3.24 8.80
CA GLU A 68 0.57 -2.00 9.32
C GLU A 68 2.05 -1.92 8.95
N PHE A 69 2.39 -1.09 7.97
CA PHE A 69 3.77 -0.82 7.57
C PHE A 69 4.23 0.47 8.27
N ASN A 70 5.44 0.47 8.81
CA ASN A 70 5.92 1.52 9.70
C ASN A 70 7.18 2.19 9.16
N GLU A 71 7.50 3.36 9.69
CA GLU A 71 8.75 4.08 9.41
C GLU A 71 10.00 3.23 9.76
N SER A 72 9.89 2.32 10.73
CA SER A 72 10.97 1.39 11.07
C SER A 72 11.36 0.48 9.90
N ASP A 73 10.36 0.03 9.13
CA ASP A 73 10.58 -0.87 8.00
C ASP A 73 11.32 -0.12 6.88
N LEU A 74 10.96 1.15 6.66
CA LEU A 74 11.64 2.07 5.74
C LEU A 74 13.08 2.33 6.19
N HIS A 75 13.27 2.70 7.46
CA HIS A 75 14.58 3.08 8.01
C HIS A 75 15.60 1.95 7.92
N ILE A 76 15.20 0.72 8.29
CA ILE A 76 16.08 -0.45 8.19
C ILE A 76 16.42 -0.72 6.72
N SER A 77 15.44 -0.63 5.82
CA SER A 77 15.65 -0.80 4.37
C SER A 77 16.62 0.24 3.80
N MET A 78 16.55 1.49 4.25
CA MET A 78 17.48 2.56 3.84
C MET A 78 18.90 2.30 4.30
N ARG A 79 19.09 1.89 5.56
CA ARG A 79 20.42 1.53 6.07
C ARG A 79 21.03 0.37 5.30
N GLN A 80 20.23 -0.64 4.99
CA GLN A 80 20.67 -1.77 4.16
C GLN A 80 21.00 -1.32 2.73
N LEU A 81 20.18 -0.47 2.13
CA LEU A 81 20.46 0.11 0.81
C LEU A 81 21.82 0.82 0.82
N ASN A 82 22.04 1.74 1.75
CA ASN A 82 23.31 2.46 1.87
C ASN A 82 24.49 1.51 2.07
N PHE A 83 24.35 0.52 2.97
CA PHE A 83 25.41 -0.46 3.21
C PHE A 83 25.79 -1.22 1.94
N TYR A 84 24.82 -1.67 1.14
CA TYR A 84 25.09 -2.39 -0.10
C TYR A 84 25.65 -1.48 -1.21
N MET A 85 25.20 -0.21 -1.27
CA MET A 85 25.75 0.76 -2.21
C MET A 85 27.21 1.11 -1.91
N ASP A 86 27.58 1.19 -0.63
CA ASP A 86 28.96 1.49 -0.21
C ASP A 86 29.90 0.28 -0.32
N SER A 87 29.36 -0.94 -0.15
CA SER A 87 30.15 -2.17 -0.09
C SER A 87 30.46 -2.80 -1.45
N TYR A 88 29.67 -2.48 -2.49
CA TYR A 88 29.75 -3.13 -3.79
C TYR A 88 29.76 -2.11 -4.94
N GLU A 89 30.60 -2.33 -5.95
CA GLU A 89 30.63 -1.49 -7.15
C GLU A 89 29.36 -1.62 -8.01
N LYS A 90 28.72 -2.80 -7.97
CA LYS A 90 27.46 -3.07 -8.68
C LYS A 90 26.33 -3.29 -7.69
N VAL A 91 25.18 -2.69 -8.02
CA VAL A 91 23.95 -2.82 -7.22
C VAL A 91 23.50 -4.28 -7.15
N GLN A 92 23.33 -4.78 -5.93
CA GLN A 92 22.89 -6.14 -5.66
C GLN A 92 21.36 -6.20 -5.58
N PHE A 93 20.67 -6.08 -6.71
CA PHE A 93 19.20 -6.04 -6.75
C PHE A 93 18.54 -7.26 -6.10
N ASP A 94 19.07 -8.47 -6.31
CA ASP A 94 18.51 -9.68 -5.70
C ASP A 94 18.56 -9.62 -4.17
N ALA A 95 19.68 -9.16 -3.61
CA ALA A 95 19.86 -9.03 -2.16
C ALA A 95 18.95 -7.94 -1.59
N LEU A 96 18.88 -6.78 -2.25
CA LEU A 96 18.01 -5.67 -1.85
C LEU A 96 16.53 -6.06 -1.91
N THR A 97 16.12 -6.74 -2.99
CA THR A 97 14.73 -7.21 -3.17
C THR A 97 14.37 -8.23 -2.10
N TYR A 98 15.25 -9.17 -1.79
CA TYR A 98 15.03 -10.13 -0.72
C TYR A 98 14.93 -9.45 0.66
N LEU A 99 15.88 -8.58 1.00
CA LEU A 99 15.89 -7.90 2.30
C LEU A 99 14.67 -7.01 2.48
N THR A 100 14.33 -6.19 1.49
CA THR A 100 13.17 -5.28 1.58
C THR A 100 11.85 -6.03 1.46
N GLY A 101 11.71 -6.92 0.47
CA GLY A 101 10.46 -7.60 0.11
C GLY A 101 10.10 -8.79 0.98
N GLU A 102 11.08 -9.61 1.39
CA GLU A 102 10.85 -10.81 2.22
C GLU A 102 11.10 -10.55 3.70
N CYS A 103 12.17 -9.83 4.05
CA CYS A 103 12.54 -9.65 5.46
C CYS A 103 11.84 -8.45 6.10
N ASN A 104 12.03 -7.24 5.57
CA ASN A 104 11.60 -6.00 6.24
C ASN A 104 10.10 -5.79 6.14
N TYR A 105 9.58 -5.57 4.92
CA TYR A 105 8.14 -5.45 4.71
C TYR A 105 7.48 -6.83 4.68
N GLY A 106 8.21 -7.82 4.16
CA GLY A 106 7.69 -9.15 4.01
C GLY A 106 7.36 -9.84 5.31
N GLY A 107 8.16 -9.65 6.36
CA GLY A 107 7.91 -10.24 7.68
C GLY A 107 6.51 -9.94 8.26
N ARG A 108 5.84 -8.89 7.77
CA ARG A 108 4.48 -8.50 8.18
C ARG A 108 3.36 -9.14 7.35
N VAL A 109 3.63 -9.45 6.09
CA VAL A 109 2.63 -9.95 5.16
C VAL A 109 2.50 -11.46 5.33
N THR A 110 1.28 -11.91 5.57
CA THR A 110 0.94 -13.31 5.89
C THR A 110 0.23 -14.04 4.77
N ASP A 111 -0.49 -13.31 3.91
CA ASP A 111 -1.20 -13.89 2.75
C ASP A 111 -0.24 -14.09 1.57
N VAL A 112 -0.40 -15.21 0.86
CA VAL A 112 0.49 -15.61 -0.24
C VAL A 112 0.29 -14.70 -1.46
N HIS A 113 -0.93 -14.23 -1.71
CA HIS A 113 -1.20 -13.31 -2.82
C HIS A 113 -0.66 -11.91 -2.51
N ASP A 114 -0.84 -11.43 -1.27
CA ASP A 114 -0.25 -10.17 -0.83
C ASP A 114 1.29 -10.22 -0.83
N ARG A 115 1.90 -11.37 -0.47
CA ARG A 115 3.35 -11.59 -0.59
C ARG A 115 3.81 -11.46 -2.05
N ARG A 116 3.08 -12.08 -2.99
CA ARG A 116 3.38 -11.94 -4.42
C ARG A 116 3.23 -10.50 -4.89
N LEU A 117 2.20 -9.81 -4.41
CA LEU A 117 1.93 -8.41 -4.74
C LEU A 117 3.06 -7.50 -4.28
N ILE A 118 3.47 -7.58 -3.01
CA ILE A 118 4.51 -6.67 -2.47
C ILE A 118 5.84 -6.82 -3.21
N ASN A 119 6.23 -8.05 -3.55
CA ASN A 119 7.44 -8.31 -4.35
C ASN A 119 7.29 -7.81 -5.79
N SER A 120 6.10 -7.96 -6.39
CA SER A 120 5.82 -7.45 -7.73
C SER A 120 5.87 -5.92 -7.77
N LEU A 121 5.37 -5.25 -6.73
CA LEU A 121 5.49 -3.80 -6.57
C LEU A 121 6.95 -3.40 -6.38
N LEU A 122 7.69 -4.08 -5.50
CA LEU A 122 9.09 -3.77 -5.22
C LEU A 122 9.96 -3.86 -6.48
N ASN A 123 9.73 -4.83 -7.36
CA ASN A 123 10.44 -4.96 -8.64
C ASN A 123 10.26 -3.77 -9.59
N VAL A 124 9.22 -2.94 -9.42
CA VAL A 124 9.06 -1.69 -10.19
C VAL A 124 10.03 -0.62 -9.72
N PHE A 125 10.42 -0.65 -8.44
CA PHE A 125 11.29 0.34 -7.78
C PHE A 125 12.75 -0.13 -7.68
N TYR A 126 12.99 -1.43 -7.56
CA TYR A 126 14.30 -2.06 -7.57
C TYR A 126 14.51 -2.80 -8.89
N CYS A 127 14.83 -2.03 -9.93
CA CYS A 127 15.23 -2.57 -11.23
C CYS A 127 16.37 -1.74 -11.84
N GLU A 128 17.11 -2.35 -12.77
CA GLU A 128 18.21 -1.69 -13.48
C GLU A 128 17.75 -0.41 -14.20
N ASN A 129 16.53 -0.40 -14.74
CA ASN A 129 15.95 0.75 -15.44
C ASN A 129 15.86 2.02 -14.58
N VAL A 130 15.72 1.89 -13.25
CA VAL A 130 15.69 3.05 -12.34
C VAL A 130 17.03 3.80 -12.35
N ILE A 131 18.12 3.10 -12.61
CA ILE A 131 19.47 3.67 -12.66
C ILE A 131 19.84 4.05 -14.10
N ASP A 132 19.55 3.15 -15.05
CA ASP A 132 20.05 3.26 -16.42
C ASP A 132 19.18 4.17 -17.31
N ASN A 133 17.91 4.37 -16.97
CA ASN A 133 16.97 5.16 -17.77
C ASN A 133 16.55 6.45 -17.05
N GLU A 134 17.10 7.58 -17.50
CA GLU A 134 16.82 8.92 -16.97
C GLU A 134 15.34 9.36 -17.10
N ASN A 135 14.55 8.69 -17.96
CA ASN A 135 13.12 8.97 -18.15
C ASN A 135 12.25 7.80 -17.66
N TYR A 136 12.76 6.99 -16.73
CA TYR A 136 11.97 5.91 -16.15
C TYR A 136 10.79 6.46 -15.34
N SER A 137 9.58 6.10 -15.75
CA SER A 137 8.32 6.40 -15.08
C SER A 137 7.77 5.17 -14.36
N TYR A 138 7.37 5.31 -13.10
CA TYR A 138 6.68 4.27 -12.37
C TYR A 138 5.29 4.04 -12.96
N PHE A 139 4.94 2.75 -13.13
CA PHE A 139 3.64 2.33 -13.67
C PHE A 139 3.25 2.95 -15.02
N GLY A 140 4.22 3.48 -15.79
CA GLY A 140 3.98 4.12 -17.09
C GLY A 140 3.32 5.51 -17.00
N LEU A 141 3.40 6.19 -15.85
CA LEU A 141 2.83 7.52 -15.68
C LEU A 141 3.90 8.62 -15.78
N ASP A 142 3.81 9.46 -16.80
CA ASP A 142 4.79 10.52 -17.09
C ASP A 142 5.11 11.43 -15.90
N LYS A 143 4.14 11.70 -15.02
CA LYS A 143 4.33 12.58 -13.86
C LYS A 143 5.01 11.91 -12.67
N TYR A 144 5.01 10.57 -12.61
CA TYR A 144 5.56 9.79 -11.51
C TYR A 144 6.83 9.10 -11.98
N HIS A 145 7.91 9.86 -12.04
CA HIS A 145 9.21 9.40 -12.54
C HIS A 145 10.31 9.56 -11.48
N VAL A 146 11.48 9.00 -11.77
CA VAL A 146 12.69 9.24 -10.97
C VAL A 146 13.17 10.68 -11.24
N PRO A 147 13.38 11.53 -10.21
CA PRO A 147 13.93 12.87 -10.38
C PRO A 147 15.27 12.84 -11.10
N LYS A 148 15.51 13.81 -11.99
CA LYS A 148 16.78 13.92 -12.73
C LYS A 148 17.89 14.58 -11.91
N GLU A 149 17.46 15.46 -11.01
CA GLU A 149 18.33 16.16 -10.08
C GLU A 149 18.13 15.61 -8.69
N TYR A 150 19.24 15.31 -8.03
CA TYR A 150 19.31 14.66 -6.73
C TYR A 150 19.71 15.64 -5.63
N THR A 151 19.42 16.93 -5.84
CA THR A 151 19.57 17.96 -4.81
C THR A 151 18.32 18.00 -3.96
N TYR A 152 18.48 18.36 -2.69
CA TYR A 152 17.36 18.47 -1.76
C TYR A 152 16.27 19.42 -2.28
N ASP A 153 16.66 20.58 -2.83
CA ASP A 153 15.69 21.57 -3.32
C ASP A 153 14.95 21.08 -4.58
N ALA A 154 15.66 20.54 -5.57
CA ALA A 154 15.03 20.00 -6.77
C ALA A 154 14.08 18.84 -6.46
N PHE A 155 14.42 18.05 -5.44
CA PHE A 155 13.58 16.98 -4.93
C PHE A 155 12.27 17.50 -4.34
N ILE A 156 12.36 18.48 -3.44
CA ILE A 156 11.19 19.11 -2.83
C ILE A 156 10.32 19.78 -3.89
N ASP A 157 10.93 20.43 -4.88
CA ASP A 157 10.21 21.05 -5.99
C ASP A 157 9.53 20.02 -6.90
N TYR A 158 10.17 18.87 -7.14
CA TYR A 158 9.54 17.75 -7.83
C TYR A 158 8.30 17.24 -7.08
N ILE A 159 8.40 17.02 -5.76
CA ILE A 159 7.25 16.58 -4.95
C ILE A 159 6.12 17.60 -5.01
N ARG A 160 6.44 18.89 -4.90
CA ARG A 160 5.45 19.98 -4.99
C ARG A 160 4.80 20.06 -6.37
N SER A 161 5.47 19.59 -7.42
CA SER A 161 4.92 19.56 -8.78
C SER A 161 3.87 18.45 -8.98
N LEU A 162 3.84 17.44 -8.09
CA LEU A 162 2.90 16.34 -8.18
C LEU A 162 1.46 16.79 -7.90
N PRO A 163 0.46 16.16 -8.55
CA PRO A 163 -0.94 16.45 -8.26
C PRO A 163 -1.29 16.21 -6.79
N ILE A 164 -2.05 17.14 -6.20
CA ILE A 164 -2.59 17.01 -4.83
C ILE A 164 -3.48 15.77 -4.72
N ILE A 165 -4.29 15.53 -5.76
CA ILE A 165 -5.13 14.34 -5.89
C ILE A 165 -4.35 13.32 -6.70
N THR A 166 -3.85 12.30 -6.01
CA THR A 166 -3.09 11.21 -6.63
C THR A 166 -4.05 10.17 -7.24
N PRO A 167 -3.91 9.85 -8.54
CA PRO A 167 -4.73 8.83 -9.17
C PRO A 167 -4.34 7.42 -8.69
N PRO A 168 -5.28 6.44 -8.64
CA PRO A 168 -5.00 5.08 -8.17
C PRO A 168 -3.88 4.37 -8.96
N GLU A 169 -3.69 4.74 -10.22
CA GLU A 169 -2.63 4.21 -11.10
C GLU A 169 -1.23 4.48 -10.55
N ALA A 170 -1.04 5.59 -9.82
CA ALA A 170 0.24 5.90 -9.18
C ALA A 170 0.62 4.91 -8.07
N PHE A 171 -0.35 4.11 -7.61
CA PHE A 171 -0.16 3.04 -6.65
C PHE A 171 -0.23 1.64 -7.29
N GLY A 172 -0.20 1.56 -8.62
CA GLY A 172 -0.35 0.31 -9.37
C GLY A 172 -1.76 -0.28 -9.28
N LEU A 173 -2.80 0.55 -9.10
CA LEU A 173 -4.20 0.15 -9.10
C LEU A 173 -4.90 0.62 -10.39
N GLY A 174 -5.97 -0.06 -10.80
CA GLY A 174 -6.79 0.41 -11.92
C GLY A 174 -7.70 1.57 -11.53
N SER A 175 -8.13 2.36 -12.53
CA SER A 175 -9.03 3.52 -12.36
C SER A 175 -10.28 3.24 -11.52
N ASN A 176 -10.83 2.02 -11.61
CA ASN A 176 -12.03 1.61 -10.87
C ASN A 176 -11.80 1.45 -9.36
N ALA A 177 -10.54 1.39 -8.89
CA ALA A 177 -10.22 1.28 -7.48
C ALA A 177 -10.68 2.51 -6.70
N GLU A 178 -10.56 3.70 -7.31
CA GLU A 178 -11.04 4.94 -6.70
C GLU A 178 -12.56 4.94 -6.50
N LEU A 179 -13.32 4.50 -7.51
CA LEU A 179 -14.77 4.38 -7.40
C LEU A 179 -15.18 3.44 -6.26
N THR A 180 -14.49 2.30 -6.15
CA THR A 180 -14.76 1.30 -5.11
C THR A 180 -14.44 1.86 -3.72
N ARG A 181 -13.30 2.55 -3.56
CA ARG A 181 -12.93 3.23 -2.31
C ARG A 181 -13.98 4.27 -1.91
N ASN A 182 -14.34 5.15 -2.84
CA ASN A 182 -15.31 6.21 -2.58
C ASN A 182 -16.69 5.63 -2.20
N PHE A 183 -17.10 4.53 -2.84
CA PHE A 183 -18.33 3.82 -2.47
C PHE A 183 -18.25 3.26 -1.04
N GLN A 184 -17.14 2.61 -0.66
CA GLN A 184 -16.94 2.08 0.69
C GLN A 184 -16.92 3.18 1.75
N GLU A 185 -16.18 4.27 1.53
CA GLU A 185 -16.14 5.43 2.43
C GLU A 185 -17.54 6.06 2.58
N THR A 186 -18.30 6.15 1.48
CA THR A 186 -19.68 6.66 1.50
C THR A 186 -20.62 5.77 2.31
N GLN A 187 -20.51 4.44 2.17
CA GLN A 187 -21.29 3.49 2.98
C GLN A 187 -20.95 3.62 4.46
N GLN A 188 -19.65 3.67 4.81
CA GLN A 188 -19.21 3.87 6.19
C GLN A 188 -19.73 5.18 6.79
N LEU A 189 -19.75 6.26 5.98
CA LEU A 189 -20.33 7.53 6.39
C LEU A 189 -21.83 7.39 6.69
N PHE A 190 -22.60 6.75 5.80
CA PHE A 190 -24.03 6.56 6.01
C PHE A 190 -24.32 5.68 7.22
N ASP A 191 -23.58 4.59 7.41
CA ASP A 191 -23.69 3.73 8.60
C ASP A 191 -23.41 4.54 9.87
N GLY A 192 -22.37 5.39 9.85
CA GLY A 192 -22.06 6.32 10.94
C GLY A 192 -23.21 7.29 11.23
N VAL A 193 -23.81 7.87 10.19
CA VAL A 193 -24.97 8.77 10.34
C VAL A 193 -26.17 8.02 10.93
N LEU A 194 -26.48 6.82 10.44
CA LEU A 194 -27.57 5.98 10.95
C LEU A 194 -27.41 5.66 12.44
N LEU A 195 -26.18 5.49 12.92
CA LEU A 195 -25.89 5.29 14.35
C LEU A 195 -26.16 6.52 15.22
N THR A 196 -26.13 7.72 14.63
CA THR A 196 -26.40 8.99 15.34
C THR A 196 -27.87 9.39 15.34
N LEU A 197 -28.67 8.85 14.40
CA LEU A 197 -30.10 9.10 14.37
C LEU A 197 -30.78 8.52 15.61
N PRO A 198 -31.78 9.21 16.21
CA PRO A 198 -32.58 8.62 17.27
C PRO A 198 -33.23 7.36 16.72
N ARG A 199 -32.91 6.22 17.33
CA ARG A 199 -33.68 5.01 17.12
C ARG A 199 -35.05 5.29 17.71
N ASP A 200 -36.00 5.71 16.88
CA ASP A 200 -37.41 5.54 17.20
C ASP A 200 -37.55 4.07 17.52
N ASN A 201 -37.69 3.71 18.80
CA ASN A 201 -37.99 2.34 19.20
C ASN A 201 -39.41 2.09 18.74
N PRO A 202 -39.67 1.43 17.59
CA PRO A 202 -41.02 1.00 17.35
C PRO A 202 -41.18 -0.18 18.29
N THR A 203 -42.25 -0.19 19.05
CA THR A 203 -42.78 -1.37 19.74
C THR A 203 -43.20 -2.45 18.70
N SER A 204 -42.27 -2.87 17.83
CA SER A 204 -42.47 -3.81 16.71
C SER A 204 -41.39 -4.91 16.70
N ARG A 205 -40.90 -5.31 17.88
CA ARG A 205 -39.99 -6.46 17.99
C ARG A 205 -40.63 -7.76 17.45
N ASN A 206 -41.96 -7.81 17.38
CA ASN A 206 -42.73 -8.94 16.85
C ASN A 206 -42.83 -8.96 15.31
N SER A 207 -42.87 -7.80 14.63
CA SER A 207 -43.05 -7.75 13.17
C SER A 207 -41.83 -8.24 12.39
N ASN A 208 -40.63 -8.00 12.93
CA ASN A 208 -39.40 -8.42 12.26
C ASN A 208 -39.23 -9.94 12.31
N GLN A 209 -39.70 -10.59 13.37
CA GLN A 209 -39.54 -12.03 13.57
C GLN A 209 -40.50 -12.83 12.67
N GLU A 210 -41.76 -12.41 12.60
CA GLU A 210 -42.75 -13.01 11.69
C GLU A 210 -42.37 -12.83 10.22
N PHE A 211 -41.83 -11.65 9.86
CA PHE A 211 -41.32 -11.38 8.52
C PHE A 211 -40.09 -12.23 8.17
N ILE A 212 -39.16 -12.41 9.12
CA ILE A 212 -38.02 -13.31 8.95
C ILE A 212 -38.49 -14.76 8.75
N ASP A 213 -39.47 -15.22 9.53
CA ASP A 213 -40.02 -16.58 9.41
C ASP A 213 -40.70 -16.82 8.05
N GLU A 214 -41.35 -15.81 7.49
CA GLU A 214 -41.93 -15.88 6.15
C GLU A 214 -40.84 -16.02 5.07
N ILE A 215 -39.78 -15.23 5.17
CA ILE A 215 -38.62 -15.32 4.27
C ILE A 215 -37.94 -16.69 4.37
N ILE A 216 -37.73 -17.19 5.58
CA ILE A 216 -37.12 -18.52 5.80
C ILE A 216 -37.98 -19.60 5.13
N LYS A 217 -39.30 -19.55 5.28
CA LYS A 217 -40.22 -20.51 4.64
C LYS A 217 -40.18 -20.41 3.12
N ASP A 218 -40.04 -19.22 2.54
CA ASP A 218 -39.92 -19.06 1.09
C ASP A 218 -38.59 -19.60 0.57
N ILE A 219 -37.48 -19.34 1.26
CA ILE A 219 -36.16 -19.89 0.92
C ILE A 219 -36.18 -21.43 0.99
N LEU A 220 -36.74 -22.01 2.06
CA LEU A 220 -36.86 -23.45 2.23
C LEU A 220 -37.69 -24.11 1.10
N LYS A 221 -38.74 -23.44 0.61
CA LYS A 221 -39.53 -23.93 -0.53
C LYS A 221 -38.77 -23.92 -1.86
N ARG A 222 -37.82 -22.98 -2.02
CA ARG A 222 -37.01 -22.84 -3.24
C ARG A 222 -35.79 -23.73 -3.24
N LEU A 223 -35.39 -24.27 -2.08
CA LEU A 223 -34.29 -25.22 -2.00
C LEU A 223 -34.66 -26.53 -2.74
N PRO A 224 -33.75 -27.09 -3.55
CA PRO A 224 -33.95 -28.38 -4.16
C PRO A 224 -34.07 -29.49 -3.09
N LYS A 225 -34.74 -30.59 -3.44
CA LYS A 225 -34.90 -31.74 -2.53
C LYS A 225 -33.54 -32.27 -2.10
N GLU A 226 -33.43 -32.61 -0.82
CA GLU A 226 -32.22 -33.23 -0.26
C GLU A 226 -31.83 -34.48 -1.07
N PHE A 227 -30.54 -34.60 -1.36
CA PHE A 227 -30.01 -35.77 -2.06
C PHE A 227 -30.08 -36.98 -1.13
N ASP A 228 -30.69 -38.07 -1.59
CA ASP A 228 -30.67 -39.33 -0.86
C ASP A 228 -29.30 -40.00 -1.01
N ILE A 229 -28.42 -39.68 -0.04
CA ILE A 229 -27.04 -40.18 0.06
C ILE A 229 -27.00 -41.72 0.02
N ARG A 230 -28.00 -42.41 0.60
CA ARG A 230 -28.04 -43.88 0.66
C ARG A 230 -28.32 -44.49 -0.71
N SER A 231 -29.17 -43.87 -1.51
CA SER A 231 -29.49 -44.34 -2.87
C SER A 231 -28.31 -44.19 -3.84
N ILE A 232 -27.48 -43.17 -3.63
CA ILE A 232 -26.27 -42.91 -4.42
C ILE A 232 -25.16 -43.90 -4.03
N GLN A 233 -25.03 -44.19 -2.74
CA GLN A 233 -23.99 -45.08 -2.21
C GLN A 233 -24.21 -46.57 -2.56
N MET A 234 -25.44 -46.99 -2.87
CA MET A 234 -25.74 -48.33 -3.42
C MET A 234 -25.54 -48.44 -4.94
N LYS A 235 -25.35 -47.32 -5.65
CA LYS A 235 -25.14 -47.28 -7.12
C LYS A 235 -23.66 -47.13 -7.52
N LEU A 236 -22.76 -47.04 -6.54
CA LEU A 236 -21.31 -47.13 -6.67
C LEU A 236 -20.85 -48.53 -6.27
#